data_AF-A0A0H5QI53-F1
#
_entry.id   AF-A0A0H5QI53-F1
#
_cell.length_a   1.000
_cell.length_b   1.000
_cell.length_c   1.000
_cell.angle_alpha   90.00
_cell.angle_beta   90.00
_cell.angle_gamma   90.00
#
_symmetry.space_group_name_H-M   'P 1'
#
loop_
_entity.id
_entity.type
_entity.pdbx_description
1 polymer ?
#
loop_
_entity_poly.entity_id
_entity_poly.type
_entity_poly.pdbx_seq_one_letter_code
_entity_poly.pdbx_strand_id
1 'polypeptide(L)'
;MRTDLLGVPDPLRRQTLSTEAMVAAPAGTVPGIAKGLAKGHIVTKRVLRSKPSNGKGKLGARTVLVRDVIRSVAGFAPYEKRIMELIKGGGVNSQKRAMRFAKKRLGTHKRAKAKFSELSESMNK
;
A
#
# COMPACT_ATOMS: atom_id res chain seq x y z
N MET A 1 -35.70 12.56 41.93
CA MET A 1 -36.34 12.16 43.20
C MET A 1 -35.93 10.72 43.61
N ARG A 2 -34.67 10.33 43.94
CA ARG A 2 -34.10 10.59 45.29
C ARG A 2 -34.44 11.99 45.65
N THR A 3 -35.22 12.23 46.67
CA THR A 3 -35.29 13.54 47.29
C THR A 3 -34.46 13.35 48.53
N ASP A 4 -33.18 13.73 48.47
CA ASP A 4 -32.76 14.77 49.40
C ASP A 4 -33.83 15.84 49.45
N LEU A 5 -34.26 16.16 50.68
CA LEU A 5 -35.21 17.21 50.99
C LEU A 5 -34.66 18.57 50.50
N LEU A 6 -34.79 18.81 49.17
CA LEU A 6 -34.42 19.96 48.35
C LEU A 6 -33.06 19.91 47.60
N GLY A 7 -32.70 18.82 46.89
CA GLY A 7 -31.44 18.87 46.13
C GLY A 7 -31.12 17.85 45.03
N VAL A 8 -32.04 16.99 44.60
CA VAL A 8 -31.72 15.97 43.60
C VAL A 8 -32.29 16.33 42.23
N PRO A 9 -31.49 16.22 41.14
CA PRO A 9 -32.01 16.43 39.80
C PRO A 9 -33.05 15.36 39.43
N ASP A 10 -34.21 15.83 38.96
CA ASP A 10 -35.35 15.04 38.52
C ASP A 10 -35.00 14.08 37.36
N PRO A 11 -35.54 12.84 37.33
CA PRO A 11 -35.24 11.88 36.28
C PRO A 11 -36.05 12.09 34.98
N LEU A 12 -36.78 13.20 34.81
CA LEU A 12 -37.69 13.42 33.68
C LEU A 12 -37.60 14.83 33.09
N ARG A 13 -36.39 15.36 32.85
CA ARG A 13 -36.26 16.64 32.11
C ARG A 13 -34.93 16.79 31.36
N ARG A 14 -34.77 16.02 30.28
CA ARG A 14 -34.29 16.53 28.99
C ARG A 14 -34.33 15.42 27.96
N GLN A 15 -35.45 15.39 27.25
CA GLN A 15 -35.45 15.00 25.85
C GLN A 15 -34.59 16.02 25.10
N THR A 16 -33.28 15.79 25.03
CA THR A 16 -32.47 16.32 23.94
C THR A 16 -32.26 15.17 22.99
N LEU A 17 -33.04 15.25 21.92
CA LEU A 17 -33.03 14.45 20.73
C LEU A 17 -31.61 14.02 20.30
N SER A 18 -31.56 12.82 19.74
CA SER A 18 -30.58 12.36 18.76
C SER A 18 -29.12 12.28 19.22
N THR A 19 -28.79 11.25 20.00
CA THR A 19 -27.52 10.52 19.78
C THR A 19 -27.85 9.05 19.59
N GLU A 20 -28.50 8.75 18.47
CA GLU A 20 -28.42 7.40 17.92
C GLU A 20 -26.94 7.11 17.66
N ALA A 21 -26.38 6.24 18.49
CA ALA A 21 -25.07 5.69 18.31
C ALA A 21 -24.99 5.03 16.93
N MET A 22 -24.29 5.71 16.01
CA MET A 22 -23.55 5.18 14.86
C MET A 22 -23.98 3.79 14.38
N VAL A 23 -25.15 3.68 13.75
CA VAL A 23 -25.27 2.72 12.64
C VAL A 23 -24.43 3.32 11.53
N ALA A 24 -23.20 2.82 11.39
CA ALA A 24 -22.36 3.13 10.25
C ALA A 24 -23.17 2.91 8.97
N ALA A 25 -23.56 4.01 8.32
CA ALA A 25 -24.23 3.98 7.03
C ALA A 25 -23.39 3.08 6.09
N PRO A 26 -24.00 2.09 5.41
CA PRO A 26 -23.23 1.21 4.54
C PRO A 26 -22.66 2.04 3.39
N ALA A 27 -21.36 2.33 3.47
CA ALA A 27 -20.61 2.96 2.41
C ALA A 27 -20.76 2.12 1.12
N GLY A 28 -21.53 2.64 0.16
CA GLY A 28 -21.67 2.07 -1.17
C GLY A 28 -23.02 1.43 -1.50
N THR A 29 -24.15 2.06 -1.12
CA THR A 29 -25.45 1.80 -1.76
C THR A 29 -25.33 2.05 -3.26
N VAL A 30 -25.31 0.97 -4.04
CA VAL A 30 -25.45 1.03 -5.50
C VAL A 30 -26.91 1.34 -5.83
N PRO A 31 -27.24 2.35 -6.66
CA PRO A 31 -28.60 2.83 -6.93
C PRO A 31 -29.56 1.86 -7.67
N GLY A 32 -29.30 0.55 -7.72
CA GLY A 32 -30.20 -0.40 -8.40
C GLY A 32 -30.20 -0.32 -9.92
N ILE A 33 -29.27 0.45 -10.52
CA ILE A 33 -29.23 0.73 -11.96
C ILE A 33 -28.50 -0.42 -12.70
N ALA A 34 -28.99 -0.77 -13.89
CA ALA A 34 -28.44 -1.87 -14.70
C ALA A 34 -27.07 -1.55 -15.35
N LYS A 35 -26.77 -0.28 -15.66
CA LYS A 35 -25.54 0.17 -16.35
C LYS A 35 -24.98 1.43 -15.68
N GLY A 36 -23.67 1.66 -15.78
CA GLY A 36 -22.95 2.76 -15.12
C GLY A 36 -21.91 2.30 -14.09
N LEU A 37 -21.14 3.23 -13.53
CA LEU A 37 -20.06 2.93 -12.57
C LEU A 37 -20.59 2.39 -11.23
N ALA A 38 -21.71 2.94 -10.75
CA ALA A 38 -22.37 2.51 -9.51
C ALA A 38 -23.54 1.54 -9.80
N LYS A 39 -23.41 0.69 -10.83
CA LYS A 39 -24.45 -0.29 -11.16
C LYS A 39 -24.51 -1.44 -10.17
N GLY A 40 -25.65 -2.12 -10.14
CA GLY A 40 -25.86 -3.35 -9.38
C GLY A 40 -27.07 -3.29 -8.46
N HIS A 41 -27.44 -4.45 -7.94
CA HIS A 41 -28.56 -4.59 -7.01
C HIS A 41 -28.19 -3.99 -5.65
N ILE A 42 -29.18 -3.35 -5.00
CA ILE A 42 -29.03 -2.73 -3.68
C ILE A 42 -28.76 -3.85 -2.68
N VAL A 43 -27.49 -4.03 -2.29
CA VAL A 43 -27.06 -5.06 -1.33
C VAL A 43 -26.20 -4.43 -0.25
N THR A 44 -26.43 -4.82 1.00
CA THR A 44 -25.56 -4.48 2.13
C THR A 44 -24.25 -5.27 2.05
N LYS A 45 -23.17 -4.63 1.59
CA LYS A 45 -21.86 -5.28 1.46
C LYS A 45 -21.25 -5.57 2.83
N ARG A 46 -20.87 -6.82 3.07
CA ARG A 46 -20.13 -7.25 4.27
C ARG A 46 -18.63 -6.97 4.14
N VAL A 47 -18.01 -6.50 5.22
CA VAL A 47 -16.55 -6.41 5.31
C VAL A 47 -15.95 -7.82 5.37
N LEU A 48 -15.15 -8.17 4.37
CA LEU A 48 -14.45 -9.45 4.31
C LEU A 48 -13.19 -9.42 5.16
N ARG A 49 -12.92 -10.49 5.90
CA ARG A 49 -11.65 -10.67 6.63
C ARG A 49 -10.50 -10.83 5.63
N SER A 50 -9.34 -10.24 5.95
CA SER A 50 -8.13 -10.40 5.13
C SER A 50 -7.68 -11.85 5.11
N LYS A 51 -7.55 -12.44 3.92
CA LYS A 51 -7.06 -13.81 3.76
C LYS A 51 -5.54 -13.84 3.90
N PRO A 52 -4.94 -14.89 4.49
CA PRO A 52 -3.48 -15.04 4.55
C PRO A 52 -2.80 -14.99 3.17
N SER A 53 -3.48 -15.43 2.10
CA SER A 53 -3.01 -15.32 0.72
C SER A 53 -2.67 -13.89 0.28
N ASN A 54 -3.36 -12.89 0.86
CA ASN A 54 -3.14 -11.47 0.56
C ASN A 54 -1.82 -10.95 1.15
N GLY A 55 -1.20 -11.69 2.09
CA GLY A 55 0.09 -11.35 2.68
C GLY A 55 1.30 -11.83 1.87
N LYS A 56 1.10 -12.62 0.80
CA LYS A 56 2.19 -13.17 0.00
C LYS A 56 3.00 -12.06 -0.67
N GLY A 57 4.32 -12.08 -0.50
CA GLY A 57 5.25 -11.12 -1.11
C GLY A 57 5.65 -9.93 -0.23
N LYS A 58 5.09 -9.80 0.98
CA LYS A 58 5.56 -8.80 1.96
C LYS A 58 6.97 -9.15 2.44
N LEU A 59 7.83 -8.14 2.55
CA LEU A 59 9.18 -8.28 3.10
C LEU A 59 9.10 -8.22 4.63
N GLY A 60 9.65 -9.23 5.30
CA GLY A 60 9.81 -9.23 6.76
C GLY A 60 11.19 -8.69 7.17
N ALA A 61 11.30 -8.13 8.38
CA ALA A 61 12.54 -7.53 8.89
C ALA A 61 13.74 -8.49 8.85
N ARG A 62 13.54 -9.75 9.25
CA ARG A 62 14.57 -10.81 9.17
C ARG A 62 15.05 -11.03 7.74
N THR A 63 14.14 -11.08 6.77
CA THR A 63 14.49 -11.35 5.36
C THR A 63 15.26 -10.19 4.74
N VAL A 64 14.97 -8.95 5.14
CA VAL A 64 15.74 -7.77 4.70
C VAL A 64 17.18 -7.87 5.20
N LEU A 65 17.37 -8.11 6.51
CA LEU A 65 18.71 -8.26 7.11
C LEU A 65 19.51 -9.36 6.44
N VAL A 66 18.91 -10.54 6.21
CA VAL A 66 19.60 -11.66 5.54
C VAL A 66 20.00 -11.30 4.11
N ARG A 67 19.12 -10.62 3.36
CA ARG A 67 19.42 -10.20 1.97
C ARG A 67 20.53 -9.16 1.90
N ASP A 68 20.57 -8.23 2.87
CA ASP A 68 21.61 -7.21 2.94
C ASP A 68 22.99 -7.83 3.21
N VAL A 69 23.07 -8.79 4.14
CA VAL A 69 24.31 -9.55 4.42
C VAL A 69 24.78 -10.35 3.21
N ILE A 70 23.87 -11.04 2.52
CA ILE A 70 24.24 -11.81 1.31
C ILE A 70 24.74 -10.86 0.22
N ARG A 71 24.13 -9.68 0.07
CA ARG A 71 24.52 -8.69 -0.93
C ARG A 71 25.90 -8.09 -0.67
N SER A 72 26.27 -7.87 0.60
CA SER A 72 27.61 -7.38 0.94
C SER A 72 28.69 -8.44 0.69
N VAL A 73 28.39 -9.72 0.87
CA VAL A 73 29.35 -10.82 0.69
C VAL A 73 29.48 -11.23 -0.79
N ALA A 74 28.37 -11.45 -1.49
CA ALA A 74 28.38 -11.92 -2.88
C ALA A 74 28.66 -10.80 -3.90
N GLY A 75 28.38 -9.55 -3.54
CA GLY A 75 28.51 -8.40 -4.43
C GLY A 75 27.49 -8.40 -5.57
N PHE A 76 27.84 -7.70 -6.66
CA PHE A 76 26.96 -7.49 -7.81
C PHE A 76 27.28 -8.41 -8.99
N ALA A 77 26.24 -8.81 -9.72
CA ALA A 77 26.39 -9.56 -10.96
C ALA A 77 27.02 -8.69 -12.07
N PRO A 78 27.67 -9.28 -13.10
CA PRO A 78 28.36 -8.50 -14.15
C PRO A 78 27.43 -7.57 -14.94
N TYR A 79 26.16 -7.95 -15.11
CA TYR A 79 25.17 -7.09 -15.77
C TYR A 79 24.71 -5.93 -14.86
N GLU A 80 24.70 -6.12 -13.55
CA GLU A 80 24.37 -5.08 -12.57
C GLU A 80 25.50 -4.05 -12.50
N LYS A 81 26.77 -4.51 -12.49
CA LYS A 81 27.98 -3.66 -12.60
C LYS A 81 27.94 -2.77 -13.83
N ARG A 82 27.67 -3.34 -15.01
CA ARG A 82 27.54 -2.55 -16.25
C ARG A 82 26.40 -1.54 -16.20
N ILE A 83 25.28 -1.85 -15.53
CA ILE A 83 24.18 -0.89 -15.37
C ILE A 83 24.63 0.28 -14.47
N MET A 84 25.31 0.00 -13.36
CA MET A 84 25.87 1.03 -12.48
C MET A 84 26.91 1.90 -13.21
N GLU A 85 27.78 1.32 -14.02
CA GLU A 85 28.74 2.06 -14.86
C GLU A 85 28.03 3.01 -15.85
N LEU A 86 26.98 2.52 -16.52
CA LEU A 86 26.20 3.34 -17.45
C LEU A 86 25.48 4.49 -16.74
N ILE A 87 25.05 4.30 -15.49
CA ILE A 87 24.44 5.34 -14.66
C ILE A 87 25.51 6.36 -14.23
N LYS A 88 26.64 5.89 -13.71
CA LYS A 88 27.75 6.73 -13.21
C LYS A 88 28.42 7.54 -14.33
N GLY A 89 28.46 7.02 -15.55
CA GLY A 89 29.12 7.64 -16.69
C GLY A 89 28.58 9.02 -17.09
N GLY A 90 27.45 9.48 -16.52
CA GLY A 90 27.03 10.90 -16.52
C GLY A 90 26.75 11.56 -17.88
N GLY A 91 26.95 10.87 -19.00
CA GLY A 91 26.77 11.44 -20.34
C GLY A 91 25.31 11.66 -20.74
N VAL A 92 25.11 12.28 -21.91
CA VAL A 92 23.78 12.54 -22.48
C VAL A 92 23.03 11.21 -22.68
N ASN A 93 21.84 11.09 -22.08
CA ASN A 93 20.96 9.91 -22.14
C ASN A 93 21.47 8.62 -21.45
N SER A 94 22.29 8.72 -20.42
CA SER A 94 22.78 7.59 -19.60
C SER A 94 21.66 6.65 -19.10
N GLN A 95 20.60 7.21 -18.51
CA GLN A 95 19.46 6.44 -17.97
C GLN A 95 18.73 5.63 -19.06
N LYS A 96 18.50 6.22 -20.23
CA LYS A 96 17.82 5.54 -21.36
C LYS A 96 18.65 4.38 -21.90
N ARG A 97 19.98 4.54 -21.95
CA ARG A 97 20.92 3.47 -22.34
C ARG A 97 20.94 2.34 -21.31
N ALA A 98 21.01 2.66 -20.03
CA ALA A 98 20.94 1.69 -18.93
C ALA A 98 19.61 0.91 -18.96
N MET A 99 18.48 1.59 -19.16
CA MET A 99 17.16 0.95 -19.23
C MET A 99 17.02 0.02 -20.44
N ARG A 100 17.57 0.40 -21.61
CA ARG A 100 17.62 -0.46 -22.80
C ARG A 100 18.46 -1.71 -22.55
N PHE A 101 19.62 -1.55 -21.90
CA PHE A 101 20.48 -2.68 -21.54
C PHE A 101 19.79 -3.60 -20.52
N ALA A 102 19.19 -3.04 -19.47
CA ALA A 102 18.46 -3.80 -18.45
C ALA A 102 17.27 -4.57 -19.05
N LYS A 103 16.49 -3.94 -19.95
CA LYS A 103 15.39 -4.62 -20.65
C LYS A 103 15.90 -5.76 -21.54
N LYS A 104 17.04 -5.59 -22.23
CA LYS A 104 17.65 -6.66 -23.03
C LYS A 104 18.10 -7.85 -22.18
N ARG A 105 18.47 -7.63 -20.91
CA ARG A 105 18.90 -8.69 -19.98
C ARG A 105 17.74 -9.34 -19.20
N LEU A 106 16.74 -8.56 -18.79
CA LEU A 106 15.64 -9.00 -17.92
C LEU A 106 14.31 -9.27 -18.67
N GLY A 107 14.25 -8.90 -19.95
CA GLY A 107 13.12 -9.09 -20.87
C GLY A 107 12.06 -7.99 -20.79
N THR A 108 11.51 -7.71 -19.61
CA THR A 108 10.36 -6.79 -19.45
C THR A 108 10.75 -5.43 -18.90
N HIS A 109 9.99 -4.40 -19.29
CA HIS A 109 10.22 -3.03 -18.83
C HIS A 109 9.96 -2.86 -17.32
N LYS A 110 8.94 -3.55 -16.77
CA LYS A 110 8.64 -3.50 -15.33
C LYS A 110 9.80 -4.03 -14.48
N ARG A 111 10.41 -5.16 -14.89
CA ARG A 111 11.59 -5.73 -14.22
C ARG A 111 12.81 -4.83 -14.37
N ALA A 112 13.03 -4.27 -15.56
CA ALA A 112 14.12 -3.32 -15.79
C ALA A 112 13.99 -2.07 -14.90
N LYS A 113 12.79 -1.50 -14.78
CA LYS A 113 12.53 -0.34 -13.92
C LYS A 113 12.75 -0.67 -12.43
N ALA A 114 12.29 -1.84 -11.98
CA ALA A 114 12.50 -2.30 -10.60
C ALA A 114 13.99 -2.47 -10.28
N LYS A 115 14.74 -3.14 -11.17
CA LYS A 115 16.19 -3.32 -11.03
C LYS A 115 16.97 -2.01 -11.15
N PHE A 116 16.52 -1.09 -11.98
CA PHE A 116 17.12 0.24 -12.10
C PHE A 116 16.94 1.06 -10.81
N SER A 117 15.76 1.04 -10.19
CA SER A 117 15.53 1.69 -8.89
C SER A 117 16.44 1.10 -7.82
N GLU A 118 16.48 -0.23 -7.71
CA GLU A 118 17.33 -0.93 -6.74
C GLU A 118 18.82 -0.56 -6.88
N LEU A 119 19.33 -0.53 -8.12
CA LEU A 119 20.74 -0.18 -8.38
C LEU A 119 21.01 1.30 -8.11
N SER A 120 20.09 2.20 -8.49
CA SER A 120 20.23 3.63 -8.20
C SER A 120 20.20 3.90 -6.69
N GLU A 121 19.35 3.21 -5.93
CA GLU A 121 19.30 3.32 -4.47
C GLU A 121 20.58 2.78 -3.83
N SER A 122 21.13 1.67 -4.34
CA SER A 122 22.39 1.11 -3.84
C SER A 122 23.61 2.01 -4.08
N MET A 123 23.56 2.91 -5.07
CA MET A 123 24.63 3.88 -5.35
C MET A 123 24.56 5.13 -4.46
N ASN A 124 23.38 5.46 -3.96
CA ASN A 124 23.13 6.64 -3.13
C ASN A 124 23.14 6.31 -1.63
N LYS A 125 23.54 5.08 -1.28
CA LYS A 125 23.65 4.60 0.10
C LYS A 125 25.10 4.66 0.57
#